data_AF-A0A175WCM8-F1
#
_entry.id   AF-A0A175WCM8-F1
#
_cell.length_a   1.000
_cell.length_b   1.000
_cell.length_c   1.000
_cell.angle_alpha   90.00
_cell.angle_beta   90.00
_cell.angle_gamma   90.00
#
_symmetry.space_group_name_H-M   'P 1'
#
loop_
_entity.id
_entity.type
_entity.pdbx_description
1 polymer ?
#
loop_
_entity_poly.entity_id
_entity_poly.type
_entity_poly.pdbx_seq_one_letter_code
_entity_poly.pdbx_strand_id
1 'polypeptide(L)'
;MRCATFCHAKQAIILEYSLAPKHLYPEQLVQWVSVLRYLIEDGSVQPGDVILTGDSAGGHGQFRAALLVSPFTRLLMDAKSYESNAGKDHPGRA
;
A
#
# COMPACT_ATOMS: atom_id res chain seq x y z
N MET A 1 -9.39 -9.69 -3.71
CA MET A 1 -10.74 -9.60 -3.09
C MET A 1 -10.91 -10.33 -1.75
N ARG A 2 -10.24 -11.47 -1.48
CA ARG A 2 -10.39 -12.18 -0.18
C ARG A 2 -10.16 -11.30 1.06
N CYS A 3 -9.20 -10.37 1.00
CA CYS A 3 -8.93 -9.44 2.10
C CYS A 3 -10.12 -8.50 2.36
N ALA A 4 -10.75 -7.96 1.32
CA ALA A 4 -11.93 -7.10 1.46
C ALA A 4 -13.10 -7.85 2.14
N THR A 5 -13.31 -9.12 1.75
CA THR A 5 -14.33 -9.99 2.38
C THR A 5 -14.00 -10.27 3.85
N PHE A 6 -12.73 -10.52 4.17
CA PHE A 6 -12.27 -10.75 5.56
C PHE A 6 -12.49 -9.54 6.45
N CYS A 7 -12.32 -8.33 5.91
CA CYS A 7 -12.54 -7.08 6.63
C CYS A 7 -14.00 -6.59 6.61
N HIS A 8 -14.94 -7.37 6.05
CA HIS A 8 -16.33 -6.95 5.82
C HIS A 8 -16.46 -5.61 5.08
N ALA A 9 -15.52 -5.32 4.18
CA ALA A 9 -15.51 -4.07 3.42
C ALA A 9 -16.72 -4.03 2.47
N LYS A 10 -17.53 -2.97 2.56
CA LYS A 10 -18.68 -2.76 1.66
C LYS A 10 -18.25 -2.39 0.25
N GLN A 11 -17.09 -1.76 0.12
CA GLN A 11 -16.55 -1.27 -1.14
C GLN A 11 -15.03 -1.39 -1.13
N ALA A 12 -14.45 -1.68 -2.28
CA ALA A 12 -13.02 -1.61 -2.52
C ALA A 12 -12.75 -0.53 -3.56
N ILE A 13 -11.76 0.32 -3.29
CA ILE A 13 -11.35 1.40 -4.20
C ILE A 13 -9.89 1.15 -4.55
N ILE A 14 -9.59 1.14 -5.84
CA ILE A 14 -8.25 0.91 -6.37
C ILE A 14 -7.77 2.25 -6.93
N LEU A 15 -6.68 2.75 -6.37
CA LEU A 15 -6.03 3.97 -6.84
C LEU A 15 -4.97 3.62 -7.89
N GLU A 16 -5.19 4.06 -9.12
CA GLU A 16 -4.15 4.13 -10.14
C GLU A 16 -3.34 5.42 -9.95
N TYR A 17 -2.26 5.34 -9.18
CA TYR A 17 -1.37 6.47 -8.91
C TYR A 17 -0.26 6.58 -9.96
N SER A 18 0.29 7.78 -10.10
CA SER A 18 1.38 8.08 -11.02
C SER A 18 2.64 7.29 -10.69
N LEU A 19 3.32 6.73 -11.70
CA LEU A 19 4.51 5.90 -11.51
C LEU A 19 5.82 6.63 -11.81
N ALA A 20 6.85 6.29 -11.05
CA ALA A 20 8.23 6.61 -11.39
C ALA A 20 8.66 5.85 -12.68
N PRO A 21 9.61 6.37 -13.47
CA PRO A 21 10.43 7.55 -13.22
C PRO A 21 9.76 8.88 -13.61
N LYS A 22 8.60 8.84 -14.28
CA LYS A 22 7.93 10.06 -14.78
C LYS A 22 7.41 10.95 -13.64
N HIS A 23 6.95 10.31 -12.57
CA HIS A 23 6.38 10.97 -11.40
C HIS A 23 7.12 10.49 -10.16
N LEU A 24 8.01 11.33 -9.66
CA LEU A 24 8.88 11.01 -8.53
C LEU A 24 8.16 11.23 -7.21
N TYR A 25 8.69 10.60 -6.16
CA TYR A 25 8.30 10.91 -4.80
C TYR A 25 8.39 12.44 -4.54
N PRO A 26 7.40 13.07 -3.87
CA PRO A 26 6.31 12.47 -3.11
C PRO A 26 4.96 12.35 -3.84
N GLU A 27 4.91 12.38 -5.18
CA GLU A 27 3.64 12.48 -5.92
C GLU A 27 2.64 11.36 -5.58
N GLN A 28 3.11 10.12 -5.46
CA GLN A 28 2.27 8.98 -5.07
C GLN A 28 1.61 9.18 -3.71
N LEU A 29 2.37 9.71 -2.74
CA LEU A 29 1.85 9.97 -1.40
C LEU A 29 0.80 11.08 -1.42
N VAL A 30 1.03 12.12 -2.22
CA VAL A 30 0.04 13.20 -2.40
C VAL A 30 -1.26 12.64 -2.98
N GLN A 31 -1.19 11.76 -3.99
CA GLN A 31 -2.37 11.13 -4.57
C GLN A 31 -3.12 10.23 -3.58
N TRP A 32 -2.41 9.46 -2.76
CA TRP A 32 -3.01 8.67 -1.67
C TRP A 32 -3.76 9.56 -0.67
N VAL A 33 -3.15 10.66 -0.23
CA VAL A 33 -3.79 11.61 0.69
C VAL A 33 -5.00 12.29 0.04
N SER A 34 -4.92 12.67 -1.23
CA SER A 34 -6.03 13.24 -1.98
C SER A 34 -7.24 12.29 -2.05
N VAL A 35 -7.01 11.00 -2.30
CA VAL A 35 -8.09 10.00 -2.28
C VAL A 35 -8.68 9.85 -0.89
N LEU A 36 -7.85 9.77 0.15
CA LEU A 36 -8.35 9.65 1.52
C LEU A 36 -9.22 10.85 1.90
N ARG A 37 -8.79 12.07 1.53
CA ARG A 37 -9.57 13.29 1.74
C ARG A 37 -10.89 13.26 0.97
N TYR A 38 -10.88 12.88 -0.31
CA TYR A 38 -12.10 12.72 -1.10
C TYR A 38 -13.09 11.74 -0.45
N LEU A 39 -12.61 10.60 0.06
CA LEU A 39 -13.49 9.62 0.71
C LEU A 39 -14.14 10.14 1.98
N ILE A 40 -13.40 10.90 2.78
CA ILE A 40 -13.87 11.45 4.06
C ILE A 40 -14.76 12.66 3.83
N GLU A 41 -14.30 13.64 3.04
CA GLU A 41 -14.94 14.93 2.84
C GLU A 41 -16.13 14.83 1.88
N ASP A 42 -15.94 14.22 0.70
CA ASP A 42 -16.98 14.13 -0.33
C ASP A 42 -17.77 12.81 -0.26
N GLY A 43 -17.08 11.70 0.00
CA GLY A 43 -17.66 10.36 0.08
C GLY A 43 -18.47 10.08 1.34
N SER A 44 -18.41 10.98 2.34
CA SER A 44 -19.05 10.81 3.66
C SER A 44 -18.65 9.50 4.37
N VAL A 45 -17.45 8.97 4.08
CA VAL A 45 -16.92 7.79 4.76
C VAL A 45 -16.30 8.22 6.07
N GLN A 46 -16.74 7.63 7.18
CA GLN A 46 -16.15 7.95 8.47
C GLN A 46 -14.67 7.53 8.49
N PRO A 47 -13.75 8.38 8.98
CA PRO A 47 -12.32 8.05 9.01
C PRO A 47 -12.01 6.72 9.73
N GLY A 48 -12.82 6.34 10.72
CA GLY A 48 -12.69 5.08 11.45
C GLY A 48 -13.08 3.83 10.66
N ASP A 49 -13.75 3.98 9.52
CA ASP A 49 -14.25 2.90 8.65
C ASP A 49 -13.41 2.72 7.38
N VAL A 50 -12.36 3.54 7.20
CA VAL A 50 -11.43 3.42 6.08
C VAL A 50 -10.31 2.45 6.44
N ILE A 51 -10.12 1.44 5.59
CA ILE A 51 -8.99 0.51 5.64
C ILE A 51 -8.10 0.80 4.44
N LEU A 52 -6.86 1.23 4.69
CA LEU A 52 -5.87 1.38 3.64
C LEU A 52 -5.09 0.08 3.50
N THR A 53 -4.90 -0.39 2.27
CA THR A 53 -4.12 -1.60 2.01
C THR A 53 -3.31 -1.39 0.76
N GLY A 54 -2.11 -1.99 0.74
CA GLY A 54 -1.21 -1.95 -0.39
C GLY A 54 -0.18 -3.05 -0.28
N ASP A 55 0.29 -3.52 -1.42
CA ASP A 55 1.44 -4.39 -1.53
C ASP A 55 2.69 -3.59 -1.92
N SER A 56 3.85 -4.00 -1.43
CA SER A 56 5.13 -3.40 -1.82
C SER A 56 5.17 -1.87 -1.69
N ALA A 57 5.43 -1.16 -2.79
CA ALA A 57 5.52 0.29 -2.79
C ALA A 57 4.20 0.99 -2.42
N GLY A 58 3.04 0.32 -2.52
CA GLY A 58 1.75 0.88 -2.12
C GLY A 58 1.50 0.87 -0.61
N GLY A 59 2.39 0.29 0.18
CA GLY A 59 2.19 0.01 1.60
C GLY A 59 2.60 1.13 2.57
N HIS A 60 2.29 2.39 2.29
CA HIS A 60 2.69 3.52 3.15
C HIS A 60 1.48 4.30 3.67
N GLY A 61 1.03 3.97 4.88
CA GLY A 61 0.03 4.74 5.61
C GLY A 61 -0.53 3.98 6.81
N GLN A 62 -0.52 4.59 8.00
CA GLN A 62 -1.23 4.07 9.17
C GLN A 62 -2.59 4.77 9.27
N PHE A 63 -3.70 4.03 9.35
CA PHE A 63 -4.84 4.25 10.28
C PHE A 63 -5.77 3.01 10.30
N ARG A 64 -6.29 2.71 11.51
CA ARG A 64 -7.11 1.58 12.04
C ARG A 64 -6.84 0.15 11.57
N ALA A 65 -6.67 -0.11 10.28
CA ALA A 65 -6.17 -1.37 9.77
C ALA A 65 -5.39 -1.11 8.48
N ALA A 66 -4.09 -1.38 8.51
CA ALA A 66 -3.26 -1.38 7.32
C ALA A 66 -2.84 -2.82 7.03
N LEU A 67 -3.39 -3.43 5.98
CA LEU A 67 -2.85 -4.68 5.47
C LEU A 67 -1.73 -4.35 4.48
N LEU A 68 -0.50 -4.49 4.94
CA LEU A 68 0.72 -4.27 4.19
C LEU A 68 1.27 -5.61 3.73
N VAL A 69 1.16 -5.90 2.44
CA VAL A 69 1.72 -7.13 1.87
C VAL A 69 3.10 -6.81 1.27
N SER A 70 4.16 -7.08 2.02
CA SER A 70 5.56 -6.87 1.63
C SER A 70 5.99 -5.42 1.36
N PRO A 71 5.71 -4.44 2.26
CA PRO A 71 5.86 -3.02 1.95
C PRO A 71 7.32 -2.59 1.70
N PHE A 72 7.55 -1.76 0.67
CA PHE A 72 8.87 -1.21 0.34
C PHE A 72 9.08 0.10 1.11
N THR A 73 9.40 0.02 2.39
CA THR A 73 9.47 1.20 3.30
C THR A 73 10.81 1.91 3.33
N ARG A 74 11.83 1.38 2.66
CA ARG A 74 13.20 1.90 2.71
C ARG A 74 13.87 1.79 1.34
N LEU A 75 14.28 2.93 0.79
CA LEU A 75 14.95 3.05 -0.51
C LEU A 75 16.39 2.52 -0.49
N LEU A 76 17.09 2.70 0.63
CA LEU A 76 18.40 2.10 0.84
C LEU A 76 18.15 0.61 1.03
N MET A 77 18.48 -0.21 0.02
CA MET A 77 18.38 -1.67 0.08
C MET A 77 19.50 -2.27 0.96
N ASP A 78 19.73 -1.67 2.13
CA ASP A 78 20.81 -1.96 3.08
C ASP A 78 20.32 -2.74 4.31
N ALA A 79 19.03 -3.07 4.37
CA ALA A 79 18.49 -3.92 5.42
C ALA A 79 19.04 -5.34 5.31
N LYS A 80 19.44 -5.95 6.43
CA LYS A 80 19.96 -7.33 6.49
C LYS A 80 19.08 -8.37 5.79
N SER A 81 17.77 -8.13 5.73
CA SER A 81 16.82 -9.00 5.05
C SER A 81 17.09 -9.12 3.54
N TYR A 82 17.69 -8.11 2.89
CA TYR A 82 18.08 -8.19 1.48
C TYR A 82 19.18 -9.22 1.25
N GLU A 83 20.17 -9.30 2.15
CA GLU A 83 21.21 -10.33 2.08
C GLU A 83 20.70 -11.69 2.54
N SER A 84 20.00 -11.76 3.68
CA SER A 84 19.62 -13.04 4.29
C SER A 84 18.56 -13.81 3.50
N ASN A 85 17.77 -13.11 2.69
CA ASN A 85 16.72 -13.69 1.85
C ASN A 85 17.10 -13.73 0.36
N ALA A 86 18.31 -13.28 0.00
CA ALA A 86 18.80 -13.38 -1.37
C ALA A 86 18.69 -14.84 -1.88
N GLY A 87 17.94 -15.03 -2.96
CA GLY A 87 17.71 -16.34 -3.59
C GLY A 87 16.70 -17.25 -2.90
N LYS A 88 16.14 -16.89 -1.73
CA LYS A 88 15.15 -17.71 -1.03
C LYS A 88 13.72 -17.54 -1.56
N ASP A 89 13.45 -16.47 -2.30
CA ASP A 89 12.12 -16.16 -2.84
C ASP A 89 11.76 -17.03 -4.06
N HIS A 90 12.69 -17.88 -4.54
CA HIS A 90 12.49 -18.79 -5.66
C HIS A 90 12.91 -20.24 -5.33
N PRO A 91 12.20 -20.95 -4.44
CA PRO A 91 12.44 -22.37 -4.22
C PRO A 91 11.87 -23.16 -5.41
N GLY A 92 12.65 -23.30 -6.49
CA GLY A 92 12.21 -24.02 -7.69
C GLY A 92 13.07 -23.85 -8.94
N ARG A 93 14.17 -23.10 -8.90
CA ARG A 93 15.20 -23.10 -9.96
C ARG A 93 16.38 -23.98 -9.54
N ALA A 94 16.17 -25.28 -9.59
CA ALA A 94 17.21 -26.31 -9.70
C ALA A 94 16.62 -27.47 -10.52
#